data_AF-A0A388KU81-F1
#
_entry.id   AF-A0A388KU81-F1
#
_cell.length_a   1.000
_cell.length_b   1.000
_cell.length_c   1.000
_cell.angle_alpha   90.00
_cell.angle_beta   90.00
_cell.angle_gamma   90.00
#
_symmetry.space_group_name_H-M   'P 1'
#
loop_
_entity.id
_entity.type
_entity.pdbx_description
1 polymer ?
#
loop_
_entity_poly.entity_id
_entity_poly.type
_entity_poly.pdbx_seq_one_letter_code
_entity_poly.pdbx_strand_id
1 'polypeptide(L)' 'MKEGSNILKAAVEAGALTIDNRFCLTGQCDVCCVEMEHGEIIRSCMHAIPSGKSSITVLVVDSDEAWEAMSV' A
#
# COMPACT_ATOMS: atom_id res chain seq x y z
N MET A 1 -7.81 12.55 -3.29
CA MET A 1 -6.72 11.84 -3.98
C MET A 1 -6.61 12.35 -5.41
N LYS A 2 -5.41 12.46 -5.97
CA LYS A 2 -5.19 12.97 -7.34
C LYS A 2 -4.76 11.82 -8.24
N GLU A 3 -5.45 11.61 -9.36
CA GLU A 3 -5.09 10.59 -10.36
C GLU A 3 -3.62 10.72 -10.79
N GLY A 4 -2.98 9.59 -11.09
CA GLY A 4 -1.56 9.54 -11.44
C GLY A 4 -0.59 9.83 -10.27
N SER A 5 -1.10 10.13 -9.07
CA SER A 5 -0.26 10.25 -7.87
C SER A 5 0.15 8.88 -7.37
N ASN A 6 1.30 8.78 -6.72
CA ASN A 6 1.80 7.54 -6.14
C ASN A 6 0.85 6.99 -5.05
N ILE A 7 0.60 5.67 -5.07
CA ILE A 7 -0.32 5.02 -4.13
C ILE A 7 0.21 5.09 -2.70
N LEU A 8 1.50 4.82 -2.46
CA LEU A 8 2.09 4.93 -1.11
C LEU A 8 1.92 6.34 -0.54
N LYS A 9 2.16 7.37 -1.37
CA LYS A 9 1.97 8.76 -0.94
C LYS A 9 0.53 9.02 -0.52
N ALA A 10 -0.45 8.60 -1.31
CA ALA A 10 -1.86 8.79 -0.99
C ALA A 10 -2.28 8.02 0.27
N ALA A 11 -1.74 6.83 0.49
CA ALA A 11 -1.99 6.04 1.69
C ALA A 11 -1.45 6.73 2.96
N VAL A 12 -0.26 7.34 2.88
CA VAL A 12 0.32 8.12 3.99
C VAL A 12 -0.51 9.39 4.26
N GLU A 13 -0.91 10.11 3.21
CA GLU A 13 -1.78 11.29 3.35
C GLU A 13 -3.15 10.95 3.94
N ALA A 14 -3.66 9.74 3.68
CA ALA A 14 -4.90 9.23 4.25
C ALA A 14 -4.74 8.65 5.67
N GLY A 15 -3.51 8.56 6.19
CA GLY A 15 -3.22 7.96 7.50
C GLY A 15 -3.31 6.43 7.54
N ALA A 16 -3.40 5.77 6.37
CA ALA A 16 -3.48 4.31 6.27
C ALA A 16 -2.11 3.63 6.43
N LEU A 17 -1.03 4.34 6.12
CA LEU A 17 0.35 3.88 6.27
C LEU A 17 1.21 4.95 6.94
N THR A 18 2.16 4.52 7.77
CA THR A 18 3.23 5.38 8.27
C THR A 18 4.56 4.89 7.73
N ILE A 19 5.34 5.78 7.12
CA ILE A 19 6.67 5.43 6.61
C ILE A 19 7.65 5.43 7.79
N ASP A 20 8.31 4.29 7.99
CA ASP A 20 9.42 4.11 8.93
C ASP A 20 10.71 3.68 8.21
N ASN A 21 11.72 3.27 8.97
CA ASN A 21 13.02 2.85 8.45
C ASN A 21 13.01 1.52 7.68
N ARG A 22 11.91 0.77 7.66
CA ARG A 22 11.76 -0.46 6.88
C ARG A 22 11.44 -0.17 5.40
N PHE A 23 10.94 1.03 5.08
CA PHE A 23 10.58 1.41 3.71
C PHE A 23 11.81 1.84 2.88
N CYS A 24 12.08 1.12 1.78
CA CYS A 24 13.16 1.49 0.84
C CYS A 24 12.77 2.54 -0.20
N LEU A 25 11.47 2.71 -0.47
CA LEU A 25 10.91 3.61 -1.51
C LEU A 25 11.42 3.37 -2.95
N THR A 26 12.04 2.22 -3.19
CA THR A 26 12.64 1.83 -4.48
C THR A 26 12.14 0.47 -4.98
N GLY A 27 11.10 -0.06 -4.36
CA GLY A 27 10.49 -1.34 -4.70
C GLY A 27 11.29 -2.57 -4.27
N GLN A 28 12.31 -2.47 -3.45
CA GLN A 28 13.18 -3.60 -3.09
C GLN A 28 12.83 -4.30 -1.75
N CYS A 29 12.06 -3.66 -0.86
CA CYS A 29 11.86 -4.14 0.52
C CYS A 29 10.53 -4.84 0.78
N ASP A 30 9.58 -4.79 -0.16
CA ASP A 30 8.22 -5.35 -0.08
C ASP A 30 7.33 -4.88 1.10
N VAL A 31 7.83 -4.05 2.02
CA VAL A 31 7.07 -3.46 3.15
C VAL A 31 5.85 -2.65 2.71
N CYS A 32 5.91 -2.07 1.51
CA CYS A 32 4.80 -1.27 0.96
C CYS A 32 3.81 -2.10 0.12
N CYS A 33 3.83 -3.43 0.25
CA CYS A 33 2.94 -4.30 -0.50
C CYS A 33 1.48 -4.09 -0.09
N VAL A 34 0.62 -4.02 -1.10
CA VAL A 34 -0.82 -3.91 -0.93
C VAL A 34 -1.52 -4.82 -1.94
N GLU A 35 -2.65 -5.38 -1.53
CA GLU A 35 -3.55 -6.12 -2.41
C GLU A 35 -4.57 -5.15 -3.00
N MET A 36 -4.67 -5.14 -4.33
CA MET A 36 -5.63 -4.36 -5.12
C MET A 36 -6.96 -5.10 -5.25
N GLU A 37 -7.97 -4.38 -5.78
CA GLU A 37 -9.20 -5.00 -6.27
C GLU A 37 -8.85 -6.21 -7.17
N HIS A 38 -9.43 -7.38 -6.89
CA HIS A 38 -9.19 -8.67 -7.59
C HIS A 38 -7.96 -9.49 -7.19
N GLY A 39 -7.30 -9.18 -6.06
CA GLY A 39 -6.28 -10.05 -5.48
C GLY A 39 -4.87 -9.85 -6.04
N GLU A 40 -4.65 -8.80 -6.83
CA GLU A 40 -3.31 -8.47 -7.34
C GLU A 40 -2.48 -7.81 -6.23
N ILE A 41 -1.33 -8.40 -5.90
CA ILE A 41 -0.38 -7.83 -4.93
C ILE A 41 0.63 -6.96 -5.67
N ILE A 42 0.69 -5.68 -5.29
CA ILE A 42 1.61 -4.70 -5.87
C ILE A 42 2.43 -4.01 -4.79
N ARG A 43 3.58 -3.45 -5.18
CA ARG A 43 4.36 -2.53 -4.35
C ARG A 43 3.81 -1.12 -4.52
N SER A 44 3.14 -0.58 -3.50
CA SER A 44 2.47 0.74 -3.59
C SER A 44 3.43 1.90 -3.89
N CYS A 45 4.71 1.79 -3.52
CA CYS A 45 5.73 2.80 -3.86
C CYS A 45 6.04 2.87 -5.36
N MET A 46 5.75 1.83 -6.13
CA MET A 46 6.05 1.75 -7.56
C MET A 46 4.83 2.01 -8.46
N HIS A 47 3.65 2.21 -7.88
CA HIS A 47 2.40 2.29 -8.63
C HIS A 47 1.70 3.62 -8.39
N ALA A 48 1.06 4.12 -9.45
CA ALA A 48 0.25 5.32 -9.42
C ALA A 48 -1.23 4.96 -9.29
N ILE A 49 -2.03 5.88 -8.75
CA ILE A 49 -3.49 5.79 -8.74
C ILE A 49 -3.97 5.72 -10.19
N PRO A 50 -4.72 4.66 -10.59
CA PRO A 50 -5.24 4.52 -11.94
C PRO A 50 -6.13 5.71 -12.34
N SER A 51 -6.04 6.12 -13.61
CA SER A 51 -6.90 7.17 -14.15
C SER A 51 -8.37 6.76 -14.19
N GLY A 52 -9.28 7.72 -14.04
CA GLY A 52 -10.73 7.49 -14.07
C GLY A 52 -11.29 6.83 -12.80
N LYS A 53 -10.47 6.60 -11.77
CA LYS A 53 -10.91 6.09 -10.47
C LYS A 53 -11.07 7.25 -9.48
N SER A 54 -12.30 7.46 -8.98
CA SER A 54 -12.59 8.41 -7.90
C SER A 54 -12.12 7.91 -6.53
N SER A 55 -12.00 6.59 -6.39
CA SER A 55 -11.55 5.89 -5.19
C SER A 55 -10.82 4.61 -5.58
N ILE A 56 -9.87 4.21 -4.75
CA ILE A 56 -9.25 2.88 -4.79
C ILE A 56 -9.34 2.29 -3.38
N THR A 57 -9.60 0.99 -3.30
CA THR A 57 -9.49 0.24 -2.06
C THR A 57 -8.29 -0.68 -2.17
N VAL A 58 -7.45 -0.65 -1.15
CA VAL A 58 -6.28 -1.52 -1.04
C VAL A 58 -6.27 -2.15 0.35
N LEU A 59 -5.84 -3.41 0.43
CA LEU A 59 -5.56 -4.06 1.70
C LEU A 59 -4.05 -3.99 1.93
N VAL A 60 -3.64 -3.50 3.09
CA VAL A 60 -2.22 -3.49 3.47
C VAL A 60 -1.82 -4.93 3.73
N VAL A 61 -0.82 -5.42 2.98
CA VAL A 61 -0.24 -6.73 3.21
C VAL A 61 0.85 -6.54 4.24
N ASP A 62 0.47 -6.65 5.51
CA ASP A 62 1.42 -6.60 6.62
C ASP A 62 2.07 -7.98 6.80
N SER A 63 3.39 -8.00 6.98
CA SER A 63 4.13 -9.21 7.33
C SER A 63 4.24 -9.42 8.84
N ASP A 64 3.69 -8.52 9.65
CA ASP A 64 3.79 -8.62 11.10
C ASP A 64 2.98 -9.83 11.61
N GLU A 65 3.67 -10.70 12.36
CA GLU A 65 3.11 -11.78 13.19
C GLU A 65 1.93 -11.32 14.07
N ALA A 66 1.74 -10.01 14.25
CA ALA A 66 0.61 -9.40 14.95
C ALA A 66 -0.76 -9.71 14.31
N TRP A 67 -0.86 -9.84 12.98
CA TRP A 67 -2.11 -10.24 12.32
C TRP A 67 -2.41 -11.73 12.50
N GLU A 68 -1.38 -12.59 12.46
CA GLU A 68 -1.47 -14.02 12.80
C GLU A 68 -1.88 -14.21 14.27
N ALA A 69 -1.33 -13.40 15.18
CA ALA A 69 -1.63 -13.44 16.62
C ALA A 69 -3.05 -12.97 16.98
N MET A 70 -3.73 -12.22 16.11
CA MET A 70 -5.13 -11.81 16.28
C MET A 70 -6.13 -12.75 15.57
N SER A 71 -5.63 -13.77 14.86
CA SER A 71 -6.42 -14.73 14.10
C SER A 71 -6.62 -16.07 14.83
N VAL A 72 -6.31 -16.12 16.14
CA VAL A 72 -6.46 -17.30 17.03
C VAL A 72 -7.54 -17.09 18.08
#